data_AF-A0AAW2EJ20-F1
#
_entry.id   AF-A0AAW2EJ20-F1
#
_cell.length_a   1.000
_cell.length_b   1.000
_cell.length_c   1.000
_cell.angle_alpha   90.00
_cell.angle_beta   90.00
_cell.angle_gamma   90.00
#
_symmetry.space_group_name_H-M   'P 1'
#
loop_
_entity.id
_entity.type
_entity.pdbx_description
1 polymer ?
#
loop_
_entity_poly.entity_id
_entity_poly.type
_entity_poly.pdbx_seq_one_letter_code
_entity_poly.pdbx_strand_id
1 'polypeptide(L)'
;MLCRDGTLSLLCFVTAGILSLFPELQFRLGFNIYAAYFTNIWLPHAVQYIFINVLAFLAFRNFTYQVAIRALFLGYVFGIGILVSINASLSWQMFGVYMTVLATFHYSEFLAIAWSNPATLSIDSFILNHSVAYGVAACLSWVEFLIERHYFHEMKMPSVVSYFGLILCISGEVLRKLAMCTAKHNFNHVVQRHKSDKHELVTHGVYNFCRHPSYVGWFYWSIGTQLILQNPLCFVAYTFTSWNFFRDRVRIEEITLLNFFGEDYVEYQKKVGTGLPFISGYEINS
;
A
#
# COMPACT_ATOMS: atom_id res chain seq x y z
N MET A 1 12.85 17.47 2.49
CA MET A 1 13.96 16.87 1.70
C MET A 1 14.06 15.42 2.12
N LEU A 2 14.13 14.47 1.18
CA LEU A 2 14.26 13.05 1.50
C LEU A 2 15.55 12.79 2.29
N CYS A 3 15.47 11.92 3.30
CA CYS A 3 16.67 11.38 3.92
C CYS A 3 17.43 10.46 2.95
N ARG A 4 18.69 10.13 3.27
CA ARG A 4 19.56 9.31 2.41
C ARG A 4 18.89 8.00 1.99
N ASP A 5 18.31 7.28 2.94
CA ASP A 5 17.69 5.97 2.67
C ASP A 5 16.37 6.12 1.90
N GLY A 6 15.66 7.25 2.06
CA GLY A 6 14.53 7.63 1.22
C GLY A 6 14.94 7.85 -0.24
N THR A 7 15.98 8.64 -0.49
CA THR A 7 16.51 8.87 -1.84
C THR A 7 17.00 7.57 -2.49
N LEU A 8 17.71 6.72 -1.74
CA LEU A 8 18.13 5.41 -2.23
C LEU A 8 16.92 4.55 -2.61
N SER A 9 15.91 4.46 -1.74
CA SER A 9 14.71 3.66 -2.01
C SER A 9 14.01 4.11 -3.30
N LEU A 10 13.99 5.42 -3.57
CA LEU A 10 13.41 5.99 -4.79
C LEU A 10 14.19 5.61 -6.04
N LEU A 11 15.51 5.71 -6.01
CA LEU A 11 16.35 5.25 -7.11
C LEU A 11 16.13 3.76 -7.38
N CYS A 12 16.18 2.92 -6.34
CA CYS A 12 15.94 1.48 -6.47
C CYS A 12 14.56 1.16 -7.04
N PHE A 13 13.48 1.76 -6.52
CA PHE A 13 12.12 1.52 -6.99
C PHE A 13 11.94 1.91 -8.45
N VAL A 14 12.39 3.11 -8.84
CA VAL A 14 12.27 3.60 -10.22
C VAL A 14 13.12 2.76 -11.18
N THR A 15 14.37 2.45 -10.81
CA THR A 15 15.24 1.62 -11.64
C THR A 15 14.65 0.23 -11.85
N ALA A 16 14.16 -0.44 -10.81
CA ALA A 16 13.54 -1.76 -10.95
C ALA A 16 12.25 -1.70 -11.79
N GLY A 17 11.42 -0.67 -11.61
CA GLY A 17 10.22 -0.44 -12.41
C GLY A 17 10.55 -0.32 -13.90
N ILE A 18 11.49 0.55 -14.27
CA ILE A 18 11.92 0.72 -15.66
C ILE A 18 12.52 -0.57 -16.21
N LEU A 19 13.40 -1.22 -15.45
CA LEU A 19 14.06 -2.45 -15.87
C LEU A 19 13.04 -3.55 -16.16
N SER A 20 12.00 -3.71 -15.33
CA SER A 20 10.98 -4.75 -15.55
C SER A 20 10.24 -4.61 -16.89
N LEU A 21 10.22 -3.43 -17.51
CA LEU A 21 9.60 -3.19 -18.83
C LEU A 21 10.49 -3.60 -20.01
N PHE A 22 11.79 -3.80 -19.77
CA PHE A 22 12.79 -3.98 -20.82
C PHE A 22 12.58 -5.23 -21.70
N PRO A 23 12.18 -6.41 -21.14
CA PRO A 23 11.90 -7.59 -21.96
C PRO A 23 10.80 -7.33 -23.01
N GLU A 24 9.72 -6.64 -22.63
CA GLU A 24 8.63 -6.27 -23.53
C GLU A 24 9.07 -5.26 -24.60
N LEU A 25 9.91 -4.28 -24.24
CA LEU A 25 10.46 -3.31 -25.19
C LEU A 25 11.34 -3.99 -26.25
N GLN A 26 12.18 -4.94 -25.84
CA GLN A 26 13.03 -5.71 -26.76
C GLN A 26 12.20 -6.53 -27.75
N PHE A 27 11.11 -7.15 -27.27
CA PHE A 27 10.16 -7.87 -28.11
C PHE A 27 9.57 -6.96 -29.19
N ARG A 28 9.06 -5.78 -28.81
CA ARG A 28 8.42 -4.84 -29.74
C ARG A 28 9.38 -4.19 -30.73
N LEU A 29 10.65 -4.02 -30.36
CA LEU A 29 11.69 -3.45 -31.23
C LEU A 29 12.29 -4.45 -32.23
N GLY A 30 11.81 -5.70 -32.25
CA GLY A 30 12.24 -6.70 -33.24
C GLY A 30 13.69 -7.16 -33.09
N PHE A 31 14.31 -6.97 -31.92
CA PHE A 31 15.62 -7.56 -31.64
C PHE A 31 15.49 -9.08 -31.74
N ASN A 32 16.34 -9.69 -32.57
CA ASN A 32 16.29 -11.10 -32.98
C ASN A 32 16.75 -12.07 -31.84
N ILE A 33 16.21 -11.89 -30.63
CA ILE A 33 16.34 -12.78 -29.46
C ILE A 33 15.33 -13.94 -29.57
N TYR A 34 14.71 -14.10 -30.75
CA TYR A 34 13.56 -14.95 -31.03
C TYR A 34 13.75 -16.44 -30.66
N ALA A 35 14.96 -16.98 -30.78
CA ALA A 35 15.20 -18.41 -30.52
C ALA A 35 15.39 -18.77 -29.03
N ALA A 36 15.77 -17.81 -28.17
CA ALA A 36 16.00 -18.04 -26.74
C ALA A 36 14.89 -17.44 -25.83
N TYR A 37 14.13 -16.48 -26.35
CA TYR A 37 13.11 -15.72 -25.62
C TYR A 37 11.74 -16.43 -25.57
N PHE A 38 11.41 -17.22 -26.60
CA PHE A 38 10.03 -17.68 -26.83
C PHE A 38 9.60 -18.97 -26.12
N THR A 39 10.50 -19.67 -25.42
CA THR A 39 10.07 -20.83 -24.61
C THR A 39 9.66 -20.44 -23.20
N ASN A 40 10.06 -19.27 -22.68
CA ASN A 40 9.69 -18.84 -21.33
C ASN A 40 9.92 -17.33 -21.08
N ILE A 41 8.93 -16.46 -21.30
CA ILE A 41 9.02 -15.01 -20.98
C ILE A 41 9.34 -14.76 -19.49
N TRP A 42 9.04 -15.71 -18.61
CA TRP A 42 9.34 -15.64 -17.18
C TRP A 42 10.83 -15.83 -16.89
N LEU A 43 11.58 -16.52 -17.75
CA LEU A 43 13.00 -16.74 -17.55
C LEU A 43 13.83 -15.44 -17.66
N PRO A 44 13.66 -14.59 -18.69
CA PRO A 44 14.27 -13.26 -18.73
C PRO A 44 13.94 -12.42 -17.49
N HIS A 45 12.69 -12.40 -17.05
CA HIS A 45 12.29 -11.68 -15.84
C HIS A 45 12.99 -12.24 -14.58
N ALA A 46 13.06 -13.56 -14.45
CA ALA A 46 13.75 -14.21 -13.33
C ALA A 46 15.26 -13.89 -13.33
N VAL A 47 15.94 -14.01 -14.48
CA VAL A 47 17.36 -13.69 -14.63
C VAL A 47 17.62 -12.23 -14.30
N GLN A 48 16.81 -11.32 -14.83
CA GLN A 48 16.92 -9.90 -14.58
C GLN A 48 16.71 -9.57 -13.09
N TYR A 49 15.69 -10.15 -12.46
CA TYR A 49 15.39 -9.96 -11.05
C TYR A 49 16.50 -10.49 -10.14
N ILE A 50 17.06 -11.67 -10.45
CA ILE A 50 18.23 -12.22 -9.75
C ILE A 50 19.42 -11.28 -9.91
N PHE A 51 19.70 -10.82 -11.13
CA PHE A 51 20.83 -9.95 -11.43
C PHE A 51 20.78 -8.64 -10.62
N ILE A 52 19.64 -7.94 -10.60
CA ILE A 52 19.51 -6.69 -9.82
C ILE A 52 19.67 -6.92 -8.31
N ASN A 53 19.24 -8.07 -7.80
CA ASN A 53 19.39 -8.41 -6.38
C ASN A 53 20.85 -8.78 -6.04
N VAL A 54 21.57 -9.44 -6.95
CA VAL A 54 23.02 -9.65 -6.81
C VAL A 54 23.76 -8.32 -6.78
N LEU A 55 23.44 -7.39 -7.69
CA LEU A 55 24.04 -6.05 -7.66
C LEU A 55 23.75 -5.31 -6.35
N ALA A 56 22.52 -5.37 -5.85
CA ALA A 56 22.15 -4.77 -4.57
C ALA A 56 22.92 -5.41 -3.41
N PHE A 57 23.06 -6.74 -3.42
CA PHE A 57 23.87 -7.48 -2.44
C PHE A 57 25.34 -7.11 -2.49
N LEU A 58 25.90 -6.78 -3.66
CA LEU A 58 27.29 -6.34 -3.76
C LEU A 58 27.47 -4.88 -3.35
N ALA A 59 26.53 -4.00 -3.72
CA ALA A 59 26.63 -2.55 -3.55
C ALA A 59 26.26 -2.05 -2.14
N PHE A 60 25.33 -2.72 -1.44
CA PHE A 60 24.78 -2.23 -0.17
C PHE A 60 25.02 -3.18 1.00
N ARG A 61 24.97 -2.66 2.23
CA ARG A 61 25.17 -3.42 3.47
C ARG A 61 24.10 -3.05 4.51
N ASN A 62 23.85 -3.95 5.46
CA ASN A 62 23.01 -3.73 6.64
C ASN A 62 21.63 -3.13 6.31
N PHE A 63 21.21 -2.08 7.03
CA PHE A 63 19.93 -1.41 6.86
C PHE A 63 19.69 -0.92 5.43
N THR A 64 20.70 -0.30 4.82
CA THR A 64 20.65 0.22 3.44
C THR A 64 20.39 -0.89 2.42
N TYR A 65 20.99 -2.07 2.60
CA TYR A 65 20.69 -3.25 1.79
C TYR A 65 19.23 -3.71 1.94
N GLN A 66 18.73 -3.76 3.17
CA GLN A 66 17.35 -4.16 3.46
C GLN A 66 16.31 -3.19 2.83
N VAL A 67 16.61 -1.88 2.80
CA VAL A 67 15.80 -0.88 2.09
C VAL A 67 15.85 -1.11 0.58
N ALA A 68 17.06 -1.29 0.02
CA ALA A 68 17.26 -1.47 -1.42
C ALA A 68 16.50 -2.68 -1.96
N ILE A 69 16.61 -3.86 -1.34
CA ILE A 69 15.95 -5.08 -1.84
C ILE A 69 14.43 -4.98 -1.84
N ARG A 70 13.82 -4.32 -0.84
CA ARG A 70 12.37 -4.12 -0.77
C ARG A 70 11.89 -3.11 -1.80
N ALA A 71 12.64 -2.02 -1.98
CA ALA A 71 12.33 -1.03 -3.01
C ALA A 71 12.49 -1.63 -4.42
N LEU A 72 13.54 -2.42 -4.67
CA LEU A 72 13.73 -3.15 -5.93
C LEU A 72 12.58 -4.14 -6.16
N PHE A 73 12.22 -4.94 -5.16
CA PHE A 73 11.08 -5.87 -5.25
C PHE A 73 9.78 -5.14 -5.61
N LEU A 74 9.42 -4.10 -4.86
CA LEU A 74 8.20 -3.33 -5.10
C LEU A 74 8.22 -2.64 -6.46
N GLY A 75 9.35 -2.07 -6.87
CA GLY A 75 9.51 -1.47 -8.20
C GLY A 75 9.33 -2.49 -9.31
N TYR A 76 9.88 -3.70 -9.15
CA TYR A 76 9.73 -4.77 -10.12
C TYR A 76 8.27 -5.25 -10.20
N VAL A 77 7.61 -5.47 -9.06
CA VAL A 77 6.17 -5.84 -9.00
C VAL A 77 5.30 -4.76 -9.65
N PHE A 78 5.60 -3.48 -9.40
CA PHE A 78 4.91 -2.35 -10.01
C PHE A 78 4.98 -2.40 -11.55
N GLY A 79 6.19 -2.54 -12.11
CA GLY A 79 6.33 -2.56 -13.57
C GLY A 79 5.81 -3.84 -14.23
N ILE A 80 5.91 -5.01 -13.58
CA ILE A 80 5.20 -6.23 -14.02
C ILE A 80 3.69 -6.01 -13.99
N GLY A 81 3.15 -5.37 -12.96
CA GLY A 81 1.73 -5.01 -12.86
C GLY A 81 1.28 -4.18 -14.06
N ILE A 82 2.07 -3.17 -14.45
CA ILE A 82 1.82 -2.38 -15.66
C ILE A 82 1.82 -3.26 -16.91
N LEU A 83 2.84 -4.11 -17.10
CA LEU A 83 2.91 -5.01 -18.25
C LEU A 83 1.69 -5.94 -18.35
N VAL A 84 1.27 -6.53 -17.23
CA VAL A 84 0.09 -7.40 -17.16
C VAL A 84 -1.17 -6.61 -17.49
N SER A 85 -1.31 -5.38 -16.98
CA SER A 85 -2.49 -4.55 -17.22
C SER A 85 -2.67 -4.15 -18.69
N ILE A 86 -1.59 -4.07 -19.46
CA ILE A 86 -1.62 -3.64 -20.87
C ILE A 86 -1.62 -4.83 -21.83
N ASN A 87 -0.80 -5.85 -21.57
CA ASN A 87 -0.49 -6.89 -22.56
C ASN A 87 -1.19 -8.23 -22.29
N ALA A 88 -1.62 -8.51 -21.05
CA ALA A 88 -2.27 -9.77 -20.75
C ALA A 88 -3.69 -9.83 -21.35
N SER A 89 -4.25 -11.03 -21.44
CA SER A 89 -5.66 -11.22 -21.80
C SER A 89 -6.57 -10.39 -20.91
N LEU A 90 -7.73 -9.93 -21.40
CA LEU A 90 -8.67 -9.07 -20.65
C LEU A 90 -8.94 -9.58 -19.22
N SER A 91 -9.15 -10.88 -19.03
CA SER A 91 -9.36 -11.52 -17.72
C SER A 91 -8.20 -11.39 -16.69
N TRP A 92 -7.01 -10.94 -17.11
CA TRP A 92 -5.83 -10.75 -16.26
C TRP A 92 -5.47 -9.27 -16.05
N GLN A 93 -5.99 -8.36 -16.88
CA GLN A 93 -5.55 -6.96 -16.86
C GLN A 93 -5.79 -6.30 -15.51
N MET A 94 -6.94 -6.56 -14.88
CA MET A 94 -7.26 -6.02 -13.56
C MET A 94 -6.37 -6.59 -12.45
N PHE A 95 -5.83 -7.80 -12.60
CA PHE A 95 -4.81 -8.33 -11.68
C PHE A 95 -3.51 -7.53 -11.78
N GLY A 96 -3.11 -7.12 -13.00
CA GLY A 96 -1.98 -6.22 -13.21
C GLY A 96 -2.19 -4.85 -12.56
N VAL A 97 -3.40 -4.29 -12.68
CA VAL A 97 -3.78 -3.04 -11.98
C VAL A 97 -3.68 -3.22 -10.47
N TYR A 98 -4.22 -4.32 -9.92
CA TYR A 98 -4.11 -4.66 -8.50
C TYR A 98 -2.65 -4.74 -8.03
N MET A 99 -1.77 -5.43 -8.78
CA MET A 99 -0.34 -5.52 -8.47
C MET A 99 0.33 -4.14 -8.42
N THR A 100 -0.01 -3.28 -9.39
CA THR A 100 0.48 -1.91 -9.46
C THR A 100 0.07 -1.12 -8.23
N VAL A 101 -1.23 -1.15 -7.88
CA VAL A 101 -1.79 -0.48 -6.70
C VAL A 101 -1.16 -0.98 -5.41
N LEU A 102 -0.98 -2.29 -5.27
CA LEU A 102 -0.39 -2.90 -4.08
C LEU A 102 1.08 -2.47 -3.91
N ALA A 103 1.86 -2.53 -4.99
CA ALA A 103 3.26 -2.12 -4.97
C ALA A 103 3.41 -0.63 -4.64
N THR A 104 2.57 0.22 -5.24
CA THR A 104 2.54 1.66 -4.94
C THR A 104 2.23 1.93 -3.48
N PHE A 105 1.21 1.30 -2.91
CA PHE A 105 0.82 1.50 -1.51
C PHE A 105 2.00 1.21 -0.56
N HIS A 106 2.60 0.03 -0.66
CA HIS A 106 3.70 -0.35 0.23
C HIS A 106 4.95 0.50 0.06
N TYR A 107 5.26 0.88 -1.19
CA TYR A 107 6.43 1.72 -1.45
C TYR A 107 6.21 3.15 -0.95
N SER A 108 5.03 3.73 -1.21
CA SER A 108 4.72 5.10 -0.84
C SER A 108 4.60 5.27 0.68
N GLU A 109 4.22 4.25 1.44
CA GLU A 109 4.27 4.26 2.91
C GLU A 109 5.68 4.52 3.43
N PHE A 110 6.66 3.77 2.93
CA PHE A 110 8.06 3.95 3.32
C PHE A 110 8.56 5.34 2.92
N LEU A 111 8.27 5.76 1.67
CA LEU A 111 8.71 7.05 1.16
C LEU A 111 8.08 8.22 1.92
N ALA A 112 6.81 8.11 2.31
CA ALA A 112 6.11 9.11 3.09
C ALA A 112 6.75 9.30 4.47
N ILE A 113 7.10 8.22 5.18
CA ILE A 113 7.84 8.33 6.46
C ILE A 113 9.25 8.91 6.24
N ALA A 114 9.95 8.46 5.20
CA ALA A 114 11.28 8.97 4.87
C ALA A 114 11.28 10.48 4.58
N TRP A 115 10.15 11.02 4.10
CA TRP A 115 9.94 12.44 3.88
C TRP A 115 9.46 13.19 5.12
N SER A 116 8.45 12.67 5.83
CA SER A 116 7.71 13.41 6.85
C SER A 116 8.21 13.16 8.28
N ASN A 117 8.75 11.98 8.58
CA ASN A 117 9.23 11.59 9.90
C ASN A 117 10.42 10.60 9.84
N PRO A 118 11.57 11.01 9.28
CA PRO A 118 12.71 10.12 9.04
C PRO A 118 13.32 9.55 10.33
N ALA A 119 13.07 10.15 11.49
CA ALA A 119 13.56 9.67 12.79
C ALA A 119 12.94 8.32 13.20
N THR A 120 11.78 7.97 12.65
CA THR A 120 11.08 6.69 12.93
C THR A 120 11.18 5.70 11.78
N LEU A 121 11.92 6.06 10.72
CA LEU A 121 12.02 5.24 9.52
C LEU A 121 12.66 3.90 9.85
N SER A 122 11.97 2.83 9.46
CA SER A 122 12.43 1.46 9.68
C SER A 122 12.05 0.58 8.49
N ILE A 123 12.49 -0.67 8.51
CA ILE A 123 12.10 -1.66 7.51
C ILE A 123 10.59 -1.95 7.57
N ASP A 124 9.99 -1.84 8.76
CA ASP A 124 8.55 -2.04 8.95
C ASP A 124 7.71 -0.92 8.34
N SER A 125 8.32 0.23 8.03
CA SER A 125 7.64 1.35 7.36
C SER A 125 7.14 1.00 5.94
N PHE A 126 7.63 -0.08 5.33
CA PHE A 126 7.06 -0.61 4.08
C PHE A 126 5.70 -1.31 4.30
N ILE A 127 5.35 -1.71 5.53
CA ILE A 127 4.10 -2.40 5.90
C ILE A 127 3.93 -3.76 5.17
N LEU A 128 4.99 -4.34 4.63
CA LEU A 128 4.91 -5.59 3.85
C LEU A 128 4.40 -6.80 4.67
N ASN A 129 4.89 -6.94 5.91
CA ASN A 129 4.63 -8.11 6.76
C ASN A 129 4.12 -7.69 8.15
N HIS A 130 3.14 -6.79 8.19
CA HIS A 130 2.65 -6.22 9.45
C HIS A 130 1.70 -7.15 10.23
N SER A 131 1.17 -8.21 9.60
CA SER A 131 0.45 -9.28 10.30
C SER A 131 0.37 -10.57 9.47
N VAL A 132 0.26 -11.72 10.15
CA VAL A 132 -0.03 -13.00 9.49
C VAL A 132 -1.41 -12.97 8.84
N ALA A 133 -2.39 -12.33 9.49
CA ALA A 133 -3.75 -12.17 8.97
C ALA A 133 -3.77 -11.46 7.61
N TYR A 134 -2.95 -10.42 7.44
CA TYR A 134 -2.80 -9.73 6.15
C TYR A 134 -2.27 -10.67 5.07
N GLY A 135 -1.23 -11.46 5.36
CA GLY A 135 -0.69 -12.43 4.40
C GLY A 135 -1.72 -13.49 3.99
N VAL A 136 -2.46 -14.03 4.96
CA VAL A 136 -3.55 -14.99 4.71
C VAL A 136 -4.64 -14.35 3.85
N ALA A 137 -5.07 -13.14 4.17
CA ALA A 137 -6.09 -12.41 3.39
C ALA A 137 -5.65 -12.20 1.94
N ALA A 138 -4.40 -11.77 1.73
CA ALA A 138 -3.84 -11.61 0.39
C ALA A 138 -3.83 -12.93 -0.39
N CYS A 139 -3.36 -14.02 0.22
CA CYS A 139 -3.38 -15.34 -0.41
C CYS A 139 -4.81 -15.80 -0.76
N LEU A 140 -5.78 -15.61 0.14
CA LEU A 140 -7.19 -15.94 -0.13
C LEU A 140 -7.74 -15.13 -1.31
N SER A 141 -7.40 -13.84 -1.41
CA SER A 141 -7.82 -13.00 -2.53
C SER A 141 -7.26 -13.48 -3.88
N TRP A 142 -6.02 -13.98 -3.88
CA TRP A 142 -5.41 -14.53 -5.10
C TRP A 142 -6.03 -15.87 -5.45
N VAL A 143 -6.29 -16.74 -4.47
CA VAL A 143 -6.95 -18.03 -4.68
C VAL A 143 -8.37 -17.84 -5.23
N GLU A 144 -9.17 -16.94 -4.64
CA GLU A 144 -10.50 -16.58 -5.15
C GLU A 144 -10.42 -16.09 -6.59
N PHE A 145 -9.53 -15.13 -6.86
CA PHE A 145 -9.34 -14.61 -8.22
C PHE A 145 -9.00 -15.70 -9.22
N LEU A 146 -8.06 -16.61 -8.89
CA LEU A 146 -7.62 -17.68 -9.78
C LEU A 146 -8.74 -18.71 -10.05
N ILE A 147 -9.47 -19.12 -9.01
CA ILE A 147 -10.59 -20.05 -9.12
C ILE A 147 -11.70 -19.43 -9.96
N GLU A 148 -12.12 -18.22 -9.63
CA GLU A 148 -13.20 -17.54 -10.33
C GLU A 148 -12.81 -17.20 -11.77
N ARG A 149 -11.55 -16.84 -12.03
CA ARG A 149 -11.08 -16.65 -13.40
C ARG A 149 -11.15 -17.94 -14.22
N HIS A 150 -10.84 -19.08 -13.61
CA HIS A 150 -10.86 -20.38 -14.30
C HIS A 150 -12.28 -20.79 -14.71
N TYR A 151 -13.26 -20.63 -13.81
CA TYR A 151 -14.65 -21.03 -14.07
C TYR A 151 -15.53 -19.92 -14.68
N PHE A 152 -15.25 -18.65 -14.37
CA PHE A 152 -16.06 -17.48 -14.69
C PHE A 152 -15.20 -16.36 -15.30
N HIS A 153 -14.47 -16.67 -16.37
CA HIS A 153 -13.47 -15.77 -16.96
C HIS A 153 -14.01 -14.36 -17.35
N GLU A 154 -15.27 -14.28 -17.82
CA GLU A 154 -15.91 -13.01 -18.22
C GLU A 154 -16.08 -12.06 -17.02
N MET A 155 -16.30 -12.61 -15.82
CA MET A 155 -16.44 -11.82 -14.60
C MET A 155 -15.16 -11.06 -14.25
N LYS A 156 -13.99 -11.53 -14.71
CA LYS A 156 -12.69 -10.91 -14.40
C LYS A 156 -12.20 -9.95 -15.48
N MET A 157 -13.02 -9.67 -16.50
CA MET A 157 -12.72 -8.65 -17.50
C MET A 157 -12.89 -7.24 -16.91
N PRO A 158 -12.15 -6.23 -17.39
CA PRO A 158 -12.29 -4.86 -16.90
C PRO A 158 -13.73 -4.38 -16.95
N SER A 159 -14.23 -3.87 -15.83
CA SER A 159 -15.63 -3.50 -15.65
C SER A 159 -15.75 -2.21 -14.85
N VAL A 160 -16.96 -1.65 -14.79
CA VAL A 160 -17.24 -0.45 -13.97
C VAL A 160 -16.89 -0.70 -12.50
N VAL A 161 -17.11 -1.93 -11.99
CA VAL A 161 -16.78 -2.31 -10.62
C VAL A 161 -15.28 -2.21 -10.36
N SER A 162 -14.46 -2.71 -11.29
CA SER A 162 -13.01 -2.71 -11.14
C SER A 162 -12.41 -1.30 -11.22
N TYR A 163 -12.95 -0.44 -12.10
CA TYR A 163 -12.56 0.97 -12.18
C TYR A 163 -13.02 1.78 -10.96
N PHE A 164 -14.21 1.50 -10.43
CA PHE A 164 -14.65 2.10 -9.17
C PHE A 164 -13.71 1.70 -8.01
N GLY A 165 -13.31 0.42 -7.96
CA GLY A 165 -12.30 -0.06 -7.02
C GLY A 165 -10.96 0.67 -7.16
N LEU A 166 -10.52 0.94 -8.39
CA LEU A 166 -9.30 1.71 -8.66
C LEU A 166 -9.40 3.16 -8.16
N ILE A 167 -10.52 3.84 -8.43
CA ILE A 167 -10.76 5.19 -7.93
C ILE A 167 -10.72 5.19 -6.39
N LEU A 168 -11.37 4.22 -5.76
CA LEU A 168 -11.37 4.09 -4.30
C LEU A 168 -9.96 3.88 -3.73
N CYS A 169 -9.14 3.05 -4.39
CA CYS A 169 -7.73 2.87 -4.02
C CYS A 169 -6.93 4.17 -4.17
N ILE A 170 -7.07 4.89 -5.28
CA ILE A 170 -6.36 6.16 -5.50
C ILE A 170 -6.77 7.20 -4.47
N SER A 171 -8.06 7.36 -4.20
CA SER A 171 -8.55 8.30 -3.20
C SER A 171 -8.08 7.93 -1.79
N GLY A 172 -8.12 6.64 -1.43
CA GLY A 172 -7.64 6.14 -0.14
C GLY A 172 -6.13 6.33 0.04
N GLU A 173 -5.36 6.05 -1.01
CA GLU A 173 -3.91 6.26 -1.09
C GLU A 173 -3.56 7.74 -0.85
N VAL A 174 -4.21 8.65 -1.59
CA VAL A 174 -3.99 10.09 -1.46
C VAL A 174 -4.36 10.57 -0.06
N LEU A 175 -5.54 10.21 0.45
CA LEU A 175 -5.97 10.64 1.79
C LEU A 175 -5.00 10.17 2.88
N ARG A 176 -4.53 8.92 2.77
CA ARG A 176 -3.57 8.36 3.72
C ARG A 176 -2.24 9.09 3.70
N LYS A 177 -1.68 9.34 2.51
CA LYS A 177 -0.42 10.07 2.36
C LYS A 177 -0.55 11.53 2.79
N LEU A 178 -1.67 12.19 2.52
CA LEU A 178 -1.98 13.52 3.05
C LEU A 178 -2.01 13.51 4.58
N ALA A 179 -2.65 12.52 5.21
CA ALA A 179 -2.68 12.40 6.67
C ALA A 179 -1.28 12.26 7.28
N MET A 180 -0.41 11.44 6.67
CA MET A 180 0.98 11.28 7.10
C MET A 180 1.78 12.58 6.94
N CYS A 181 1.60 13.29 5.82
CA CYS A 181 2.27 14.56 5.54
C CYS A 181 1.76 15.71 6.41
N THR A 182 0.47 15.73 6.77
CA THR A 182 -0.12 16.72 7.68
C THR A 182 0.33 16.49 9.12
N ALA A 183 0.32 15.24 9.60
CA ALA A 183 0.72 14.92 10.97
C ALA A 183 2.24 14.92 11.19
N LYS A 184 3.04 14.68 10.14
CA LYS A 184 4.52 14.69 10.18
C LYS A 184 5.07 13.84 11.33
N HIS A 185 5.80 14.43 12.26
CA HIS A 185 6.40 13.75 13.41
C HIS A 185 5.39 13.24 14.43
N ASN A 186 4.13 13.70 14.37
CA ASN A 186 3.03 13.18 15.17
C ASN A 186 2.44 11.88 14.61
N PHE A 187 2.75 11.52 13.35
CA PHE A 187 2.32 10.25 12.76
C PHE A 187 3.25 9.12 13.16
N ASN A 188 2.66 7.98 13.53
CA ASN A 188 3.38 6.73 13.77
C ASN A 188 2.56 5.53 13.28
N HIS A 189 3.23 4.50 12.74
CA HIS A 189 2.58 3.25 12.34
C HIS A 189 2.07 2.42 13.53
N VAL A 190 2.59 2.69 14.74
CA VAL A 190 2.18 2.06 16.00
C VAL A 190 1.50 3.09 16.89
N VAL A 191 0.38 2.70 17.51
CA VAL A 191 -0.30 3.55 18.51
C VAL A 191 0.64 3.79 19.69
N GLN A 192 0.93 5.06 19.96
CA GLN A 192 1.86 5.46 21.01
C GLN A 192 1.20 5.37 22.38
N ARG A 193 1.89 4.82 23.39
CA ARG A 193 1.40 4.74 24.78
C ARG A 193 1.93 5.85 25.69
N HIS A 194 2.96 6.56 25.26
CA HIS A 194 3.57 7.67 25.98
C HIS A 194 3.59 8.92 25.12
N LYS A 195 3.32 10.08 25.74
CA LYS A 195 3.40 11.37 25.08
C LYS A 195 4.87 11.80 25.02
N SER A 196 5.36 12.07 23.81
CA SER A 196 6.64 12.76 23.62
C SER A 196 6.43 14.26 23.78
N ASP A 197 7.46 14.99 24.23
CA ASP A 197 7.40 16.46 24.37
C ASP A 197 7.08 17.18 23.06
N LYS A 198 7.36 16.52 21.92
CA LYS A 198 7.07 17.04 20.58
C LYS A 198 5.70 16.63 20.05
N HIS A 199 4.93 15.84 20.80
CA HIS A 199 3.65 15.32 20.36
C HIS A 199 2.56 16.37 20.57
N GLU A 200 2.05 16.89 19.46
CA GLU A 200 1.02 17.93 19.41
C GLU A 200 -0.26 17.37 18.80
N LEU A 201 -1.40 17.92 19.24
CA LEU A 201 -2.70 17.56 18.68
C LEU A 201 -2.86 18.22 17.29
N VAL A 202 -2.97 17.38 16.26
CA VAL A 202 -3.15 17.83 14.87
C VAL A 202 -4.63 17.86 14.52
N THR A 203 -5.19 19.07 14.37
CA THR A 203 -6.60 19.27 13.98
C THR A 203 -6.78 19.90 12.60
N HIS A 204 -5.73 20.36 11.94
CA HIS A 204 -5.82 21.07 10.66
C HIS A 204 -5.63 20.15 9.43
N GLY A 205 -5.86 20.69 8.23
CA GLY A 205 -5.69 19.94 6.98
C GLY A 205 -6.72 18.82 6.86
N VAL A 206 -6.30 17.60 6.51
CA VAL A 206 -7.22 16.46 6.39
C VAL A 206 -7.87 16.05 7.72
N TYR A 207 -7.25 16.43 8.85
CA TYR A 207 -7.79 16.20 10.19
C TYR A 207 -9.01 17.10 10.49
N ASN A 208 -9.22 18.20 9.76
CA ASN A 208 -10.47 18.98 9.90
C ASN A 208 -11.72 18.23 9.39
N PHE A 209 -11.54 17.23 8.50
CA PHE A 209 -12.66 16.49 7.90
C PHE A 209 -13.02 15.22 8.67
N CYS A 210 -12.02 14.55 9.23
CA CYS A 210 -12.20 13.37 10.05
C CYS A 210 -11.02 13.20 11.01
N ARG A 211 -11.26 12.57 12.17
CA ARG A 211 -10.21 12.42 13.21
C ARG A 211 -9.12 11.42 12.83
N HIS A 212 -9.45 10.43 12.00
CA HIS A 212 -8.54 9.33 11.63
C HIS A 212 -8.37 9.20 10.10
N PRO A 213 -7.92 10.24 9.38
CA PRO A 213 -7.88 10.24 7.91
C PRO A 213 -6.95 9.16 7.34
N SER A 214 -5.88 8.81 8.04
CA SER A 214 -4.97 7.72 7.63
C SER A 214 -5.63 6.34 7.68
N TYR A 215 -6.57 6.14 8.60
CA TYR A 215 -7.36 4.91 8.75
C TYR A 215 -8.51 4.86 7.76
N VAL A 216 -9.19 6.00 7.54
CA VAL A 216 -10.19 6.13 6.47
C VAL A 216 -9.58 5.79 5.11
N GLY A 217 -8.41 6.36 4.81
CA GLY A 217 -7.70 6.08 3.57
C GLY A 217 -7.35 4.60 3.40
N TRP A 218 -6.81 3.97 4.47
CA TRP A 218 -6.49 2.54 4.43
C TRP A 218 -7.74 1.65 4.31
N PHE A 219 -8.79 1.95 5.08
CA PHE A 219 -10.03 1.20 5.04
C PHE A 219 -10.61 1.11 3.62
N TYR A 220 -10.81 2.27 2.98
CA TYR A 220 -11.35 2.31 1.62
C TYR A 220 -10.37 1.76 0.57
N TRP A 221 -9.07 2.00 0.73
CA TRP A 221 -8.06 1.38 -0.14
C TRP A 221 -8.15 -0.15 -0.11
N SER A 222 -8.25 -0.74 1.09
CA SER A 222 -8.29 -2.20 1.25
C SER A 222 -9.51 -2.83 0.57
N ILE A 223 -10.68 -2.19 0.68
CA ILE A 223 -11.92 -2.60 0.02
C ILE A 223 -11.79 -2.43 -1.50
N GLY A 224 -11.23 -1.31 -1.93
CA GLY A 224 -10.97 -1.01 -3.34
C GLY A 224 -10.13 -2.09 -4.02
N THR A 225 -9.14 -2.67 -3.33
CA THR A 225 -8.32 -3.75 -3.90
C THR A 225 -9.14 -4.98 -4.30
N GLN A 226 -10.19 -5.31 -3.54
CA GLN A 226 -11.05 -6.46 -3.82
C GLN A 226 -12.07 -6.16 -4.92
N LEU A 227 -12.49 -4.88 -5.03
CA LEU A 227 -13.30 -4.41 -6.15
C LEU A 227 -12.53 -4.42 -7.47
N ILE A 228 -11.24 -4.04 -7.46
CA ILE A 228 -10.34 -4.17 -8.63
C ILE A 228 -10.31 -5.63 -9.11
N LEU A 229 -10.14 -6.58 -8.19
CA LEU A 229 -10.13 -8.01 -8.51
C LEU A 229 -11.53 -8.60 -8.79
N GLN A 230 -12.59 -7.83 -8.54
CA GLN A 230 -13.99 -8.28 -8.63
C GLN A 230 -14.23 -9.56 -7.83
N ASN A 231 -13.68 -9.62 -6.62
CA ASN A 231 -13.75 -10.76 -5.71
C ASN A 231 -14.90 -10.55 -4.70
N PRO A 232 -16.10 -11.14 -4.91
CA PRO A 232 -17.25 -10.90 -4.05
C PRO A 232 -17.04 -11.40 -2.61
N LEU A 233 -16.38 -12.54 -2.40
CA LEU A 233 -16.18 -13.12 -1.07
C LEU A 233 -15.14 -12.31 -0.29
N CYS A 234 -13.97 -12.06 -0.90
CA CYS A 234 -12.95 -11.24 -0.27
C CYS A 234 -13.40 -9.79 -0.09
N PHE A 235 -14.27 -9.24 -0.95
CA PHE A 235 -14.84 -7.90 -0.71
C PHE A 235 -15.57 -7.82 0.63
N VAL A 236 -16.45 -8.79 0.93
CA VAL A 236 -17.16 -8.84 2.21
C VAL A 236 -16.19 -9.09 3.36
N ALA A 237 -15.28 -10.05 3.20
CA ALA A 237 -14.32 -10.40 4.25
C ALA A 237 -13.36 -9.25 4.60
N TYR A 238 -12.83 -8.55 3.59
CA TYR A 238 -11.94 -7.39 3.78
C TYR A 238 -12.68 -6.23 4.42
N THR A 239 -13.91 -5.96 3.99
CA THR A 239 -14.74 -4.90 4.57
C THR A 239 -14.97 -5.15 6.06
N PHE A 240 -15.45 -6.34 6.42
CA PHE A 240 -15.75 -6.69 7.81
C PHE A 240 -14.49 -6.74 8.69
N THR A 241 -13.42 -7.37 8.20
CA THR A 241 -12.16 -7.52 8.95
C THR A 241 -11.50 -6.16 9.18
N SER A 242 -11.41 -5.32 8.13
CA SER A 242 -10.82 -3.98 8.24
C SER A 242 -11.66 -3.08 9.14
N TRP A 243 -12.99 -3.17 9.05
CA TRP A 243 -13.89 -2.41 9.91
C TRP A 243 -13.69 -2.75 11.39
N ASN A 244 -13.68 -4.03 11.76
CA ASN A 244 -13.44 -4.46 13.14
C ASN A 244 -12.05 -4.03 13.63
N PHE A 245 -11.03 -4.22 12.80
CA PHE A 245 -9.66 -3.80 13.12
C PHE A 245 -9.57 -2.30 13.44
N PHE A 246 -10.15 -1.44 12.58
CA PHE A 246 -10.12 0.00 12.83
C PHE A 246 -11.03 0.43 13.97
N ARG A 247 -12.17 -0.24 14.20
CA ARG A 247 -13.02 0.05 15.37
C ARG A 247 -12.24 -0.10 16.67
N ASP A 248 -11.58 -1.25 16.83
CA ASP A 248 -10.86 -1.57 18.06
C ASP A 248 -9.62 -0.65 18.21
N ARG A 249 -8.93 -0.39 17.09
CA ARG A 249 -7.73 0.47 17.07
C ARG A 249 -8.07 1.94 17.36
N VAL A 250 -9.10 2.49 16.72
CA VAL A 250 -9.57 3.87 16.98
C VAL A 250 -9.93 4.03 18.44
N ARG A 251 -10.67 3.08 19.03
CA ARG A 251 -11.03 3.14 20.45
C ARG A 251 -9.80 3.23 21.36
N ILE A 252 -8.82 2.36 21.17
CA ILE A 252 -7.59 2.35 22.00
C ILE A 252 -6.78 3.64 21.81
N GLU A 253 -6.69 4.11 20.58
CA GLU A 253 -5.95 5.33 20.26
C GLU A 253 -6.62 6.57 20.84
N GLU A 254 -7.94 6.70 20.76
CA GLU A 254 -8.67 7.84 21.32
C GLU A 254 -8.59 7.90 22.85
N ILE A 255 -8.60 6.75 23.55
CA ILE A 255 -8.31 6.70 24.99
C ILE A 255 -6.93 7.31 25.28
N THR A 256 -5.95 6.99 24.43
CA THR A 256 -4.59 7.48 24.61
C THR A 256 -4.47 8.97 24.28
N LEU A 257 -5.14 9.44 23.24
CA LEU A 257 -5.19 10.85 22.87
C LEU A 257 -5.90 11.70 23.93
N LEU A 258 -6.97 11.19 24.55
CA LEU A 258 -7.60 11.82 25.72
C LEU A 258 -6.64 11.93 26.89
N ASN A 259 -5.86 10.89 27.18
CA ASN A 259 -4.83 10.96 28.23
C ASN A 259 -3.71 11.97 27.90
N PHE A 260 -3.43 12.22 26.62
CA PHE A 260 -2.37 13.13 26.19
C PHE A 260 -2.79 14.59 26.11
N PHE A 261 -4.04 14.87 25.75
CA PHE A 261 -4.51 16.19 25.38
C PHE A 261 -5.78 16.63 26.13
N GLY A 262 -6.42 15.74 26.89
CA GLY A 262 -7.59 16.03 27.71
C GLY A 262 -8.69 16.74 26.91
N GLU A 263 -9.13 17.87 27.46
CA GLU A 263 -10.23 18.70 26.97
C GLU A 263 -10.04 19.19 25.55
N ASP A 264 -8.80 19.42 25.09
CA ASP A 264 -8.55 19.82 23.69
C ASP A 264 -9.00 18.72 22.72
N TYR A 265 -8.80 17.45 23.09
CA TYR A 265 -9.27 16.32 22.28
C TYR A 265 -10.78 16.13 22.39
N VAL A 266 -11.37 16.37 23.56
CA VAL A 266 -12.83 16.33 23.75
C VAL A 266 -13.51 17.38 22.86
N GLU A 267 -12.99 18.61 22.82
CA GLU A 267 -13.51 19.68 21.96
C GLU A 267 -13.35 19.35 20.47
N TYR A 268 -12.29 18.63 20.10
CA TYR A 268 -12.11 18.14 18.75
C TYR A 268 -13.09 17.02 18.38
N GLN A 269 -13.36 16.07 19.28
CA GLN A 269 -14.36 15.00 19.10
C GLN A 269 -15.77 15.55 18.85
N LYS A 270 -16.14 16.65 19.52
CA LYS A 270 -17.44 17.33 19.32
C LYS A 270 -17.61 17.92 17.91
N LYS A 271 -16.51 18.30 17.26
CA LYS A 271 -16.52 19.04 15.98
C LYS A 271 -16.33 18.13 14.78
N VAL A 272 -15.58 17.04 14.93
CA VAL A 272 -15.10 16.21 13.82
C VAL A 272 -15.33 14.75 14.16
N GLY A 273 -16.03 14.01 13.28
CA GLY A 273 -16.26 12.57 13.43
C GLY A 273 -15.02 11.72 13.08
N THR A 274 -15.05 10.42 13.37
CA THR A 274 -13.92 9.51 13.03
C THR A 274 -13.65 9.40 11.53
N GLY A 275 -14.71 9.55 10.71
CA GLY A 275 -14.71 9.37 9.26
C GLY A 275 -14.97 7.94 8.79
N LEU A 276 -15.00 6.96 9.71
CA LEU A 276 -15.32 5.58 9.40
C LEU A 276 -16.81 5.30 9.69
N PRO A 277 -17.51 4.56 8.81
CA PRO A 277 -18.93 4.31 8.98
C PRO A 277 -19.19 3.51 10.26
N PHE A 278 -20.14 3.94 11.10
CA PHE A 278 -20.55 3.25 12.32
C PHE A 278 -19.45 3.07 13.40
N ILE A 279 -18.36 3.85 13.35
CA ILE A 279 -17.31 3.85 14.40
C ILE A 279 -17.33 5.21 15.09
N SER A 280 -17.87 5.29 16.30
CA SER A 280 -17.92 6.54 17.09
C SER A 280 -16.58 6.87 17.77
N GLY A 281 -15.77 5.87 18.07
CA GLY A 281 -14.50 6.01 18.78
C GLY A 281 -14.64 5.77 20.28
N TYR A 282 -13.95 6.56 21.11
CA TYR A 282 -14.09 6.50 22.57
C TYR A 282 -14.56 7.85 23.10
N GLU A 283 -15.81 7.91 23.56
CA GLU A 283 -16.39 9.10 24.16
C GLU A 283 -16.57 8.88 25.67
N ILE A 284 -16.20 9.86 26.48
CA ILE A 284 -16.20 9.75 27.95
C ILE A 284 -17.63 9.58 28.53
N ASN A 285 -18.66 9.92 27.74
CA ASN A 285 -20.06 9.97 28.17
C ASN A 285 -21.01 9.06 27.38
N SER A 286 -20.49 8.07 26.64
CA SER A 286 -21.28 7.12 25.83
C SER A 286 -21.35 5.72 26.43
#